data_AF-A0A455UF33-F1
#
_entry.id   AF-A0A455UF33-F1
#
_cell.length_a   1.000
_cell.length_b   1.000
_cell.length_c   1.000
_cell.angle_alpha   90.00
_cell.angle_beta   90.00
_cell.angle_gamma   90.00
#
_symmetry.space_group_name_H-M   'P 1'
#
loop_
_entity.id
_entity.type
_entity.pdbx_description
1 polymer ?
#
loop_
_entity_poly.entity_id
_entity_poly.type
_entity_poly.pdbx_seq_one_letter_code
_entity_poly.pdbx_strand_id
1 'polypeptide(L)'
;MPDGAVIIAAITSCTNTSNPRNMVAAGLIARNANRLGLLRKPWVKSSLAPGSKTVKMYLEEAGLMSELENLGFGVVAYACTTCNGMSGALDPKIQQEIIERDLYATAVLSGNRNFDGRIHPHAQQAFWPHRR
;
A
#
# COMPACT_ATOMS: atom_id res chain seq x y z
N MET A 1 0.11 -9.29 16.19
CA MET A 1 -0.84 -8.37 15.50
C MET A 1 -2.22 -8.43 16.16
N PRO A 2 -2.99 -7.33 16.14
CA PRO A 2 -4.40 -7.34 16.53
C PRO A 2 -5.27 -8.02 15.48
N ASP A 3 -6.48 -8.42 15.86
CA ASP A 3 -7.50 -8.85 14.90
C ASP A 3 -7.92 -7.67 14.00
N GLY A 4 -8.17 -7.92 12.71
CA GLY A 4 -8.37 -6.88 11.71
C GLY A 4 -7.10 -6.18 11.24
N ALA A 5 -5.90 -6.62 11.64
CA ALA A 5 -4.66 -5.96 11.28
C ALA A 5 -4.47 -5.83 9.76
N VAL A 6 -4.13 -4.63 9.32
CA VAL A 6 -3.67 -4.40 7.95
C VAL A 6 -2.28 -5.02 7.80
N ILE A 7 -2.16 -6.00 6.91
CA ILE A 7 -0.88 -6.68 6.61
C ILE A 7 -0.28 -6.23 5.28
N ILE A 8 -1.09 -5.62 4.40
CA ILE A 8 -0.65 -5.06 3.12
C ILE A 8 -1.29 -3.68 2.95
N ALA A 9 -0.47 -2.69 2.57
CA ALA A 9 -0.91 -1.35 2.21
C ALA A 9 -0.27 -0.94 0.87
N ALA A 10 -1.03 -0.97 -0.22
CA ALA A 10 -0.48 -0.75 -1.57
C ALA A 10 -1.12 0.45 -2.27
N ILE A 11 -0.31 1.45 -2.61
CA ILE A 11 -0.68 2.49 -3.56
C ILE A 11 -0.36 1.95 -4.96
N THR A 12 -1.39 1.44 -5.64
CA THR A 12 -1.29 0.71 -6.91
C THR A 12 -2.46 1.12 -7.83
N SER A 13 -2.66 0.38 -8.93
CA SER A 13 -3.64 0.62 -10.00
C SER A 13 -3.33 1.83 -10.88
N CYS A 14 -3.41 1.61 -12.20
CA CYS A 14 -3.34 2.68 -13.18
C CYS A 14 -4.47 3.70 -13.02
N THR A 15 -5.64 3.33 -12.49
CA THR A 15 -6.77 4.27 -12.33
C THR A 15 -6.52 5.30 -11.24
N ASN A 16 -5.92 4.90 -10.11
CA ASN A 16 -5.65 5.83 -9.02
C ASN A 16 -4.29 6.52 -9.16
N THR A 17 -3.27 5.80 -9.63
CA THR A 17 -1.93 6.38 -9.77
C THR A 17 -1.79 7.31 -10.97
N SER A 18 -2.66 7.20 -11.99
CA SER A 18 -2.68 8.17 -13.11
C SER A 18 -3.31 9.51 -12.74
N ASN A 19 -3.99 9.62 -11.59
CA ASN A 19 -4.59 10.86 -11.14
C ASN A 19 -3.61 11.63 -10.23
N PRO A 20 -3.00 12.74 -10.70
CA PRO A 20 -2.02 13.48 -9.91
C PRO A 20 -2.57 14.02 -8.60
N ARG A 21 -3.87 14.34 -8.54
CA ARG A 21 -4.50 14.82 -7.29
C ARG A 21 -4.43 13.78 -6.19
N ASN A 22 -4.70 12.51 -6.51
CA ASN A 22 -4.66 11.43 -5.53
C ASN A 22 -3.23 11.17 -5.04
N MET A 23 -2.28 11.17 -5.95
CA MET A 23 -0.87 10.93 -5.61
C MET A 23 -0.26 12.08 -4.79
N VAL A 24 -0.55 13.33 -5.16
CA VAL A 24 -0.13 14.51 -4.39
C VAL A 24 -0.81 14.50 -3.02
N ALA A 25 -2.10 14.18 -2.93
CA ALA A 25 -2.80 14.06 -1.64
C ALA A 25 -2.16 12.99 -0.74
N ALA A 26 -1.81 11.82 -1.28
CA ALA A 26 -1.11 10.78 -0.56
C ALA A 26 0.27 11.26 -0.05
N GLY A 27 1.02 11.97 -0.89
CA GLY A 27 2.29 12.59 -0.50
C GLY A 27 2.14 13.64 0.60
N LEU A 28 1.11 14.49 0.53
CA LEU A 28 0.84 15.50 1.56
C LEU A 28 0.43 14.88 2.90
N ILE A 29 -0.35 13.79 2.87
CA ILE A 29 -0.68 13.00 4.05
C ILE A 29 0.60 12.39 4.64
N ALA A 30 1.47 11.83 3.80
CA ALA A 30 2.74 11.26 4.24
C ALA A 30 3.64 12.30 4.91
N ARG A 31 3.77 13.48 4.30
CA ARG A 31 4.49 14.62 4.86
C ARG A 31 3.97 15.01 6.24
N ASN A 32 2.65 15.14 6.37
CA ASN A 32 2.04 15.54 7.63
C ASN A 32 2.21 14.45 8.71
N ALA A 33 2.11 13.17 8.34
CA ALA A 33 2.36 12.05 9.24
C ALA A 33 3.83 12.02 9.72
N ASN A 34 4.80 12.19 8.84
CA ASN A 34 6.21 12.26 9.20
C ASN A 34 6.51 13.46 10.12
N ARG A 35 5.92 14.63 9.84
CA ARG A 35 6.03 15.81 10.72
C ARG A 35 5.47 15.59 12.12
N LEU A 36 4.49 14.70 12.26
CA LEU A 36 3.93 14.29 13.54
C LEU A 36 4.66 13.10 14.18
N GLY A 37 5.73 12.59 13.56
CA GLY A 37 6.45 11.41 14.03
C GLY A 37 5.65 10.11 13.92
N LEU A 38 4.60 10.09 13.10
CA LEU A 38 3.80 8.90 12.85
C LEU A 38 4.52 7.98 11.89
N LEU A 39 4.58 6.69 12.24
CA LEU A 39 5.19 5.66 11.43
C LEU A 39 4.22 4.52 11.16
N ARG A 40 4.40 3.87 10.01
CA ARG A 40 3.74 2.61 9.67
C ARG A 40 4.08 1.55 10.73
N LYS A 41 3.10 0.72 11.10
CA LYS A 41 3.35 -0.45 11.95
C LYS A 41 4.27 -1.46 11.23
N PRO A 42 5.26 -2.06 11.90
CA PRO A 42 6.34 -2.81 11.25
C PRO A 42 5.87 -4.00 10.41
N TRP A 43 4.77 -4.64 10.81
CA TRP A 43 4.20 -5.81 10.11
C TRP A 43 3.50 -5.50 8.77
N VAL A 44 3.22 -4.24 8.45
CA VAL A 44 2.47 -3.86 7.25
C VAL A 44 3.37 -3.88 6.01
N LYS A 45 3.15 -4.76 5.04
CA LYS A 45 3.88 -4.67 3.77
C LYS A 45 3.35 -3.49 2.93
N SER A 46 4.11 -2.41 2.88
CA SER A 46 3.79 -1.20 2.10
C SER A 46 4.44 -1.22 0.71
N SER A 47 3.74 -0.70 -0.29
CA SER A 47 4.30 -0.56 -1.65
C SER A 47 3.67 0.60 -2.42
N LEU A 48 4.47 1.21 -3.30
CA LEU A 48 4.01 2.14 -4.33
C LEU A 48 4.30 1.56 -5.71
N ALA A 49 3.28 1.39 -6.53
CA ALA A 49 3.40 0.90 -7.91
C ALA A 49 2.71 1.87 -8.88
N PRO A 50 3.41 2.92 -9.33
CA PRO A 50 2.84 3.92 -10.22
C PRO A 50 2.59 3.37 -11.62
N GLY A 51 1.54 3.85 -12.28
CA GLY A 51 1.26 3.51 -13.69
C GLY A 51 2.26 4.09 -14.69
N SER A 52 3.04 5.11 -14.32
CA SER A 52 4.07 5.71 -15.18
C SER A 52 5.20 6.35 -14.37
N LYS A 53 6.35 6.57 -15.03
CA LYS A 53 7.49 7.31 -14.46
C LYS A 53 7.14 8.76 -14.13
N THR A 54 6.18 9.35 -14.83
CA THR A 54 5.71 10.73 -14.60
C THR A 54 5.21 10.94 -13.18
N VAL A 55 4.60 9.92 -12.58
CA VAL A 55 4.14 9.97 -11.19
C VAL A 55 5.29 10.19 -10.22
N LYS A 56 6.38 9.44 -10.41
CA LYS A 56 7.57 9.59 -9.58
C LYS A 56 8.19 10.98 -9.77
N MET A 57 8.32 11.44 -11.03
CA MET A 57 8.94 12.73 -11.35
C MET A 57 8.27 13.91 -10.64
N TYR A 58 6.94 14.07 -10.73
CA TYR A 58 6.29 15.20 -10.06
C TYR A 58 6.26 15.07 -8.53
N LEU A 59 6.29 13.84 -7.98
CA LEU A 59 6.39 13.64 -6.54
C LEU A 59 7.79 13.99 -6.01
N GLU A 60 8.83 13.72 -6.79
CA GLU A 60 10.21 14.13 -6.48
C GLU A 60 10.37 15.64 -6.57
N GLU A 61 9.89 16.27 -7.64
CA GLU A 61 9.92 17.73 -7.81
C GLU A 61 9.17 18.47 -6.70
N ALA A 62 8.05 17.90 -6.22
CA ALA A 62 7.28 18.44 -5.11
C ALA A 62 7.88 18.12 -3.72
N GLY A 63 8.97 17.35 -3.63
CA GLY A 63 9.56 16.90 -2.37
C GLY A 63 8.66 15.94 -1.57
N LEU A 64 7.70 15.29 -2.22
CA LEU A 64 6.74 14.37 -1.59
C LEU A 64 7.15 12.90 -1.70
N MET A 65 8.04 12.56 -2.64
CA MET A 65 8.50 11.19 -2.85
C MET A 65 9.27 10.65 -1.63
N SER A 66 10.16 11.46 -1.06
CA SER A 66 10.90 11.12 0.16
C SER A 66 9.97 10.92 1.37
N GLU A 67 8.90 11.71 1.46
CA GLU A 67 7.90 11.59 2.51
C GLU A 67 7.15 10.25 2.43
N LEU A 68 6.82 9.81 1.22
CA LEU A 68 6.22 8.49 0.98
C LEU A 68 7.20 7.36 1.31
N GLU A 69 8.46 7.48 0.90
CA GLU A 69 9.51 6.49 1.19
C GLU A 69 9.77 6.33 2.69
N ASN A 70 9.78 7.44 3.44
CA ASN A 70 9.94 7.42 4.90
C ASN A 70 8.82 6.63 5.61
N LEU A 71 7.60 6.63 5.06
CA LEU A 71 6.49 5.79 5.54
C LEU A 71 6.50 4.36 4.98
N GLY A 72 7.48 4.02 4.15
CA GLY A 72 7.67 2.71 3.54
C GLY A 72 7.00 2.53 2.18
N PHE A 73 6.50 3.59 1.54
CA PHE A 73 5.89 3.55 0.21
C PHE A 73 6.92 3.82 -0.90
N GLY A 74 7.97 2.99 -0.96
CA GLY A 74 8.94 3.01 -2.04
C GLY A 74 8.35 2.50 -3.36
N VAL A 75 8.86 3.02 -4.48
CA VAL A 75 8.48 2.55 -5.82
C VAL A 75 9.02 1.14 -6.03
N VAL A 76 8.14 0.15 -6.08
CA VAL A 76 8.52 -1.26 -6.27
C VAL A 76 8.52 -1.69 -7.74
N ALA A 77 7.64 -1.11 -8.56
CA ALA A 77 7.59 -1.35 -10.00
C ALA A 77 6.65 -0.35 -10.70
N TYR A 78 6.80 -0.22 -12.02
CA TYR A 78 5.82 0.44 -12.89
C TYR A 78 4.91 -0.60 -13.56
N ALA A 79 4.11 -1.30 -12.76
CA ALA A 79 3.31 -2.44 -13.19
C ALA A 79 2.08 -2.65 -12.29
N CYS A 80 1.18 -3.55 -12.70
CA CYS A 80 -0.05 -3.85 -11.97
C CYS A 80 0.16 -4.34 -10.52
N THR A 81 1.24 -5.08 -10.24
CA THR A 81 1.66 -5.51 -8.88
C THR A 81 0.48 -5.98 -7.99
N THR A 82 0.30 -5.40 -6.81
CA THR A 82 -0.76 -5.78 -5.88
C THR A 82 -2.16 -5.66 -6.49
N CYS A 83 -2.38 -4.79 -7.48
CA CYS A 83 -3.69 -4.61 -8.13
C CYS A 83 -4.18 -5.86 -8.88
N ASN A 84 -3.29 -6.73 -9.37
CA ASN A 84 -3.69 -7.98 -10.01
C ASN A 84 -3.43 -9.23 -9.15
N GLY A 85 -3.04 -9.05 -7.88
CA GLY A 85 -2.72 -10.14 -6.96
C GLY A 85 -1.23 -10.45 -6.80
N MET A 86 -0.36 -9.75 -7.54
CA MET A 86 1.09 -9.89 -7.37
C MET A 86 1.58 -9.03 -6.20
N SER A 87 1.09 -9.33 -5.01
CA SER A 87 1.49 -8.69 -3.75
C SER A 87 2.81 -9.20 -3.19
N GLY A 88 3.27 -10.39 -3.64
CA GLY A 88 4.50 -11.04 -3.22
C GLY A 88 4.46 -11.56 -1.78
N ALA A 89 5.48 -12.30 -1.37
CA ALA A 89 5.54 -12.92 -0.04
C ALA A 89 5.55 -11.90 1.12
N LEU A 90 4.88 -12.24 2.22
CA LEU A 90 5.03 -11.54 3.49
C LEU A 90 6.31 -12.00 4.20
N ASP A 91 6.73 -11.24 5.22
CA ASP A 91 7.76 -11.72 6.14
C ASP A 91 7.30 -13.07 6.75
N PRO A 92 8.14 -14.12 6.71
CA PRO A 92 7.79 -15.43 7.24
C PRO A 92 7.26 -15.39 8.68
N LYS A 93 7.77 -14.49 9.53
CA LYS A 93 7.31 -14.34 10.92
C LYS A 93 5.89 -13.81 10.99
N ILE A 94 5.54 -12.86 10.12
CA ILE A 94 4.19 -12.29 10.03
C ILE A 94 3.21 -13.33 9.49
N GLN A 95 3.62 -14.07 8.45
CA GLN A 95 2.83 -15.17 7.92
C GLN A 95 2.58 -16.26 8.96
N GLN A 96 3.61 -16.67 9.70
CA GLN A 96 3.50 -17.66 10.75
C GLN A 96 2.57 -17.19 11.87
N GLU A 97 2.68 -15.93 12.30
CA GLU A 97 1.79 -15.37 13.32
C GLU A 97 0.31 -15.37 12.88
N ILE A 98 0.01 -15.07 11.61
CA ILE A 98 -1.37 -15.11 11.08
C ILE A 98 -1.94 -16.52 11.17
N ILE A 99 -1.14 -17.53 10.79
CA ILE A 99 -1.57 -18.94 10.76
C ILE A 99 -1.72 -19.50 12.17
N GLU A 100 -0.74 -19.29 13.05
CA GLU A 100 -0.73 -19.85 14.40
C GLU A 100 -1.86 -19.32 15.28
N ARG A 101 -2.28 -18.08 15.04
CA ARG A 101 -3.29 -17.40 15.84
C ARG A 101 -4.64 -17.26 15.14
N ASP A 102 -4.77 -17.83 13.94
CA ASP A 102 -5.95 -17.72 13.08
C ASP A 102 -6.49 -16.28 12.98
N LEU A 103 -5.60 -15.32 12.73
CA LEU A 103 -5.93 -13.89 12.80
C LEU A 103 -6.70 -13.43 11.58
N TYR A 104 -7.72 -12.60 11.81
CA TYR A 104 -8.41 -11.89 10.75
C TYR A 104 -7.52 -10.78 10.18
N ALA A 105 -6.83 -11.04 9.07
CA ALA A 105 -5.89 -10.10 8.47
C ALA A 105 -6.43 -9.46 7.19
N THR A 106 -6.12 -8.18 6.99
CA THR A 106 -6.71 -7.36 5.90
C THR A 106 -5.65 -6.73 5.01
N ALA A 107 -6.04 -6.44 3.76
CA ALA A 107 -5.24 -5.66 2.83
C ALA A 107 -5.98 -4.36 2.45
N VAL A 108 -5.24 -3.26 2.34
CA VAL A 108 -5.77 -1.99 1.84
C VAL A 108 -5.02 -1.63 0.57
N LEU A 109 -5.74 -1.33 -0.50
CA LEU A 109 -5.12 -0.92 -1.75
C LEU A 109 -5.92 0.15 -2.48
N SER A 110 -5.24 1.01 -3.23
CA SER A 110 -5.89 1.93 -4.19
C SER A 110 -6.27 1.22 -5.49
N GLY A 111 -6.67 -0.05 -5.42
CA GLY A 111 -7.04 -0.89 -6.55
C GLY A 111 -8.47 -0.68 -7.05
N ASN A 112 -8.86 -1.49 -8.04
CA ASN A 112 -10.22 -1.49 -8.61
C ASN A 112 -10.89 -2.87 -8.53
N ARG A 113 -10.18 -3.90 -8.04
CA ARG A 113 -10.68 -5.28 -7.84
C ARG A 113 -10.26 -5.77 -6.45
N ASN A 114 -11.15 -6.45 -5.74
CA ASN A 114 -10.95 -6.90 -4.35
C ASN A 114 -11.58 -8.29 -4.06
N PHE A 115 -11.61 -9.18 -5.06
CA PHE A 115 -12.12 -10.55 -4.86
C PHE A 115 -11.31 -11.30 -3.79
N ASP A 116 -12.02 -12.05 -2.94
CA ASP A 116 -11.42 -12.87 -1.87
C ASP A 116 -10.32 -13.78 -2.42
N GLY A 117 -9.20 -13.87 -1.69
CA GLY A 117 -8.04 -14.68 -2.05
C GLY A 117 -7.21 -14.17 -3.24
N ARG A 118 -7.66 -13.16 -3.99
CA ARG A 118 -6.93 -12.65 -5.17
C ARG A 118 -5.78 -11.71 -4.82
N ILE A 119 -5.88 -10.97 -3.72
CA ILE A 119 -4.87 -9.96 -3.35
C ILE A 119 -3.68 -10.60 -2.66
N HIS A 120 -3.91 -11.47 -1.68
CA HIS A 120 -2.89 -12.25 -1.01
C HIS A 120 -3.54 -13.45 -0.29
N PRO A 121 -2.93 -14.65 -0.25
CA PRO A 121 -3.53 -15.83 0.38
C PRO A 121 -3.86 -15.66 1.87
N HIS A 122 -3.05 -14.87 2.57
CA HIS A 122 -3.19 -14.58 4.00
C HIS A 122 -3.98 -13.30 4.30
N ALA A 123 -4.56 -12.64 3.29
CA ALA A 123 -5.44 -11.48 3.47
C ALA A 123 -6.89 -11.91 3.23
N GLN A 124 -7.68 -11.94 4.29
CA GLN A 124 -9.06 -12.43 4.27
C GLN A 124 -10.04 -11.42 3.66
N GLN A 125 -9.73 -10.11 3.75
CA GLN A 125 -10.46 -9.07 3.04
C GLN A 125 -9.54 -7.99 2.45
N ALA A 126 -10.02 -7.36 1.38
CA ALA A 126 -9.35 -6.25 0.71
C ALA A 126 -10.28 -5.04 0.54
N PHE A 127 -9.84 -3.86 1.00
CA PHE A 127 -10.64 -2.62 1.02
C PHE A 127 -10.13 -1.54 0.05
N TRP A 128 -11.05 -0.71 -0.46
CA TRP A 128 -10.76 0.53 -1.19
C TRP A 128 -11.14 1.77 -0.36
N PRO A 129 -10.20 2.69 -0.07
CA PRO A 129 -10.52 3.91 0.64
C PRO A 129 -11.12 5.02 -0.25
N HIS A 130 -11.15 4.87 -1.58
CA HIS A 130 -11.61 5.90 -2.51
C HIS A 130 -12.58 5.36 -3.57
N ARG A 131 -13.84 5.13 -3.18
CA ARG A 131 -14.97 5.27 -4.10
C ARG A 131 -15.71 6.55 -3.73
N ARG A 132 -16.06 7.34 -4.74
CA ARG A 132 -17.21 8.25 -4.58
C ARG A 132 -18.46 7.41 -4.30
#